data_AF-A0A1H9NT04-F1
#
_entry.id   AF-A0A1H9NT04-F1
#
_cell.length_a   1.000
_cell.length_b   1.000
_cell.length_c   1.000
_cell.angle_alpha   90.00
_cell.angle_beta   90.00
_cell.angle_gamma   90.00
#
_symmetry.space_group_name_H-M   'P 1'
#
loop_
_entity.id
_entity.type
_entity.pdbx_description
1 polymer ?
#
loop_
_entity_poly.entity_id
_entity_poly.type
_entity_poly.pdbx_seq_one_letter_code
_entity_poly.pdbx_strand_id
1 'polypeptide(L)'
;MNFDEKFLSVTIIPAQPGFFIIYDDKDSKEVIKGEPVIAWQIETVRVKGGEKNGEIFSHTMPVVFDGTPAENWIGVQNPDNTITLPFDRELKSLEELQEYRYPKTSSAQSDLQSHVTLGAGV
;
A
#
# COMPACT_ATOMS: atom_id res chain seq x y z
N MET A 1 -4.61 17.52 13.50
CA MET A 1 -3.96 17.64 14.82
C MET A 1 -2.55 18.14 14.55
N ASN A 2 -2.15 19.28 15.13
CA ASN A 2 -0.75 19.73 15.09
C ASN A 2 -0.03 19.03 16.24
N PHE A 3 0.64 17.92 15.94
CA PHE A 3 1.57 17.30 16.86
C PHE A 3 2.87 18.10 16.81
N ASP A 4 3.30 18.59 17.96
CA ASP A 4 4.56 19.34 18.08
C ASP A 4 5.69 18.29 18.06
N GLU A 5 6.09 17.89 16.86
CA GLU A 5 7.07 16.84 16.61
C GLU A 5 8.50 17.39 16.69
N LYS A 6 9.33 16.75 17.51
CA LYS A 6 10.76 17.01 17.56
C LYS A 6 11.50 15.86 16.90
N PHE A 7 12.11 16.11 15.75
CA PHE A 7 13.05 15.18 15.12
C PHE A 7 14.19 14.82 16.07
N LEU A 8 14.52 13.54 16.18
CA LEU A 8 15.59 13.03 17.03
C LEU A 8 16.75 12.45 16.20
N SER A 9 16.45 11.58 15.23
CA SER A 9 17.48 10.91 14.43
C SER A 9 16.94 10.36 13.12
N VAL A 10 17.85 10.16 12.16
CA VAL A 10 17.63 9.39 10.93
C VAL A 10 18.65 8.26 10.87
N THR A 11 18.21 7.06 10.49
CA THR A 11 19.07 5.90 10.22
C THR A 11 18.74 5.35 8.84
N ILE A 12 19.76 5.04 8.05
CA ILE A 12 19.61 4.40 6.74
C ILE A 12 20.13 2.96 6.83
N ILE A 13 19.30 2.00 6.47
CA ILE A 13 19.65 0.57 6.46
C ILE A 13 19.54 0.06 5.02
N PRO A 14 20.60 -0.51 4.43
CA PRO A 14 20.51 -1.12 3.09
C PRO A 14 19.42 -2.20 3.04
N ALA A 15 18.61 -2.19 1.98
CA ALA A 15 17.62 -3.23 1.77
C ALA A 15 18.28 -4.46 1.14
N GLN A 16 17.75 -5.65 1.46
CA GLN A 16 18.11 -6.83 0.67
C GLN A 16 17.51 -6.70 -0.75
N PRO A 17 18.11 -7.32 -1.77
CA PRO A 17 17.52 -7.31 -3.11
C PRO A 17 16.13 -8.00 -3.12
N GLY A 18 15.25 -7.52 -4.00
CA GLY A 18 13.94 -8.14 -4.25
C GLY A 18 12.74 -7.42 -3.63
N PHE A 19 12.97 -6.34 -2.86
CA PHE A 19 11.90 -5.46 -2.39
C PHE A 19 11.51 -4.44 -3.47
N PHE A 20 10.21 -4.18 -3.63
CA PHE A 20 9.68 -3.19 -4.58
C PHE A 20 8.55 -2.39 -3.98
N ILE A 21 8.45 -1.13 -4.39
CA ILE A 21 7.38 -0.24 -3.94
C ILE A 21 6.09 -0.59 -4.67
N ILE A 22 4.97 -0.48 -3.96
CA ILE A 22 3.64 -0.57 -4.54
C ILE A 22 2.95 0.79 -4.48
N TYR A 23 2.45 1.23 -5.63
CA TYR A 23 1.68 2.45 -5.80
C TYR A 23 0.21 2.15 -6.06
N ASP A 24 -0.62 3.15 -5.78
CA ASP A 24 -2.06 3.14 -6.00
C ASP A 24 -2.40 4.18 -7.08
N ASP A 25 -2.67 3.72 -8.31
CA ASP A 25 -3.19 4.58 -9.36
C ASP A 25 -4.72 4.59 -9.28
N LYS A 26 -5.23 5.65 -8.66
CA LYS A 26 -6.67 5.83 -8.41
C LYS A 26 -7.46 6.13 -9.68
N ASP A 27 -6.82 6.66 -10.71
CA ASP A 27 -7.48 7.04 -11.95
C ASP A 27 -7.77 5.79 -12.80
N SER A 28 -6.78 4.91 -12.92
CA SER A 28 -6.93 3.61 -13.59
C SER A 28 -7.54 2.52 -12.70
N LYS A 29 -7.63 2.77 -11.39
CA LYS A 29 -8.02 1.78 -10.36
C LYS A 29 -7.12 0.55 -10.38
N GLU A 30 -5.82 0.79 -10.44
CA GLU A 30 -4.78 -0.23 -10.52
C GLU A 30 -3.76 -0.07 -9.40
N VAL A 31 -3.32 -1.19 -8.82
CA VAL A 31 -2.12 -1.21 -7.98
C VAL A 31 -0.91 -1.61 -8.82
N ILE A 32 0.10 -0.76 -8.77
CA ILE A 32 1.25 -0.83 -9.68
C ILE A 32 2.49 -1.16 -8.87
N LYS A 33 3.25 -2.16 -9.34
CA LYS A 33 4.60 -2.41 -8.87
C LYS A 33 5.55 -1.38 -9.45
N GLY A 34 6.16 -0.58 -8.59
CA GLY A 34 7.10 0.47 -8.94
C GLY A 34 8.56 0.06 -8.78
N GLU A 35 9.36 1.01 -8.35
CA GLU A 35 10.82 0.94 -8.25
C GLU A 35 11.30 -0.06 -7.19
N PRO A 36 12.52 -0.60 -7.36
CA PRO A 36 13.16 -1.40 -6.32
C PRO A 36 13.51 -0.54 -5.11
N VAL A 37 13.33 -1.11 -3.92
CA VAL A 37 13.78 -0.51 -2.66
C VAL A 37 15.26 -0.82 -2.48
N ILE A 38 16.08 0.22 -2.33
CA ILE A 38 17.54 0.07 -2.15
C ILE A 38 17.96 0.25 -0.69
N ALA A 39 17.16 0.94 0.11
CA ALA A 39 17.39 1.16 1.53
C ALA A 39 16.08 1.45 2.28
N TRP A 40 16.17 1.45 3.60
CA TRP A 40 15.13 1.85 4.53
C TRP A 40 15.60 3.07 5.30
N GLN A 41 14.84 4.16 5.22
CA GLN A 41 15.02 5.32 6.05
C GLN A 41 14.13 5.18 7.29
N ILE A 42 14.75 5.21 8.46
CA ILE A 42 14.06 5.18 9.75
C ILE A 42 14.22 6.56 10.38
N GLU A 43 13.11 7.30 10.45
CA GLU A 43 13.05 8.57 11.15
C GLU A 43 12.46 8.39 12.53
N THR A 44 13.17 8.87 13.55
CA THR A 44 12.71 8.84 14.93
C THR A 44 12.34 10.25 15.37
N VAL A 45 11.10 10.41 15.84
CA VAL A 45 10.54 11.69 16.31
C VAL A 45 10.03 11.55 17.74
N ARG A 46 10.03 12.66 18.48
CA ARG A 46 9.33 12.79 19.75
C ARG A 46 8.07 13.61 19.53
N VAL A 47 6.91 12.99 19.76
CA VAL A 47 5.60 13.66 19.68
C VAL A 47 5.27 14.21 21.07
N LYS A 48 5.10 15.53 21.18
CA LYS A 48 4.53 16.12 22.41
C LYS A 48 3.00 16.01 22.35
N GLY A 49 2.40 15.15 23.17
CA GLY A 49 0.94 15.01 23.20
C GLY A 49 0.35 13.95 24.16
N GLY A 50 1.13 13.00 24.67
CA GLY A 50 0.68 12.00 25.65
C GLY A 50 1.02 12.36 27.10
N GLU A 51 0.22 11.87 28.05
CA GLU A 51 0.34 12.12 29.50
C GLU A 51 1.75 11.83 30.03
N LYS A 52 2.54 12.90 30.23
CA LYS A 52 3.89 12.91 30.85
C LYS A 52 5.00 12.26 30.01
N ASN A 53 5.80 13.15 29.41
CA ASN A 53 6.99 12.89 28.57
C ASN A 53 6.66 12.36 27.17
N GLY A 54 6.80 13.24 26.17
CA GLY A 54 6.45 12.95 24.78
C GLY A 54 6.93 11.58 24.29
N GLU A 55 6.00 10.85 23.69
CA GLU A 55 6.20 9.52 23.14
C GLU A 55 7.21 9.58 21.99
N ILE A 56 8.06 8.55 21.90
CA ILE A 56 9.03 8.41 20.81
C ILE A 56 8.44 7.44 19.79
N PHE A 57 8.32 7.90 18.56
CA PHE A 57 7.85 7.12 17.42
C PHE A 57 8.96 6.99 16.40
N SER A 58 8.96 5.88 15.66
CA SER A 58 9.81 5.72 14.48
C SER A 58 8.96 5.34 13.29
N HIS A 59 9.22 5.99 12.16
CA HIS A 59 8.58 5.74 10.88
C HIS A 59 9.63 5.19 9.92
N THR A 60 9.31 4.04 9.31
CA THR A 60 10.17 3.41 8.29
C THR A 60 9.62 3.74 6.91
N MET A 61 10.48 4.28 6.05
CA MET A 61 10.16 4.65 4.68
C MET A 61 11.11 3.92 3.71
N PRO A 62 10.58 3.32 2.64
CA PRO A 62 11.43 2.76 1.59
C PRO A 62 12.16 3.88 0.84
N VAL A 63 13.41 3.66 0.48
CA VAL A 63 14.24 4.56 -0.33
C VAL A 63 14.46 3.92 -1.70
N VAL A 64 14.19 4.69 -2.77
CA VAL A 64 14.33 4.25 -4.17
C VAL A 64 15.69 4.61 -4.76
N PHE A 65 15.93 4.19 -6.00
CA PHE A 65 17.25 4.24 -6.66
C PHE A 65 17.88 5.64 -6.74
N ASP A 66 17.07 6.70 -6.74
CA ASP A 66 17.56 8.09 -6.76
C ASP A 66 17.96 8.62 -5.37
N GLY A 67 17.85 7.78 -4.34
CA GLY A 67 18.18 8.10 -2.95
C GLY A 67 17.08 8.84 -2.20
N THR A 68 15.91 9.05 -2.81
CA THR A 68 14.77 9.70 -2.14
C THR A 68 13.91 8.68 -1.39
N PRO A 69 13.40 9.05 -0.19
CA PRO A 69 12.31 8.31 0.43
C PRO A 69 11.10 8.33 -0.50
N ALA A 70 10.52 7.17 -0.77
CA ALA A 70 9.36 7.12 -1.62
C ALA A 70 8.17 7.78 -0.94
N GLU A 71 7.53 8.69 -1.66
CA GLU A 71 6.27 9.30 -1.26
C GLU A 71 5.10 8.55 -1.89
N ASN A 72 3.93 8.61 -1.27
CA ASN A 72 2.66 8.07 -1.79
C ASN A 72 2.63 6.57 -2.11
N TRP A 73 3.56 5.79 -1.54
CA TRP A 73 3.48 4.34 -1.58
C TRP A 73 2.36 3.82 -0.68
N ILE A 74 1.75 2.71 -1.08
CA ILE A 74 0.69 2.04 -0.31
C ILE A 74 1.12 0.69 0.26
N GLY A 75 2.26 0.16 -0.18
CA GLY A 75 2.82 -1.09 0.30
C GLY A 75 4.21 -1.35 -0.27
N VAL A 76 4.82 -2.42 0.20
CA VAL A 76 6.06 -2.97 -0.37
C VAL A 76 5.83 -4.43 -0.71
N GLN A 77 6.24 -4.83 -1.91
CA GLN A 77 6.39 -6.24 -2.25
C GLN A 77 7.70 -6.77 -1.65
N ASN A 78 7.62 -7.87 -0.91
CA ASN A 78 8.73 -8.60 -0.33
C ASN A 78 9.42 -9.51 -1.38
N PRO A 79 10.66 -9.99 -1.11
CA PRO A 79 11.37 -10.89 -2.02
C PRO A 79 10.66 -12.21 -2.33
N ASP A 80 9.75 -12.66 -1.47
CA ASP A 80 8.91 -13.85 -1.66
C ASP A 80 7.58 -13.55 -2.39
N ASN A 81 7.39 -12.31 -2.86
CA ASN A 81 6.21 -11.76 -3.52
C ASN A 81 4.99 -11.49 -2.62
N THR A 82 5.08 -11.63 -1.31
CA THR A 82 4.03 -11.11 -0.41
C THR A 82 4.06 -9.58 -0.39
N ILE A 83 2.95 -8.96 -0.03
CA ILE A 83 2.83 -7.50 0.06
C ILE A 83 2.62 -7.09 1.52
N THR A 84 3.47 -6.21 2.03
CA THR A 84 3.30 -5.59 3.35
C THR A 84 2.73 -4.18 3.20
N LEU A 85 1.57 -3.94 3.80
CA LEU A 85 0.96 -2.61 3.87
C LEU A 85 1.44 -1.87 5.13
N PRO A 86 1.76 -0.57 5.06
CA PRO A 86 2.12 0.20 6.24
C PRO A 86 0.96 0.24 7.24
N PHE A 87 1.23 -0.21 8.46
CA PHE A 87 0.30 -0.20 9.61
C PHE A 87 -0.93 -1.11 9.50
N ASP A 88 -0.99 -2.04 8.54
CA ASP A 88 -2.10 -3.01 8.41
C ASP A 88 -1.55 -4.45 8.37
N ARG A 89 -1.89 -5.20 7.32
CA ARG A 89 -1.66 -6.64 7.18
C ARG A 89 -0.66 -6.94 6.06
N GLU A 90 -0.24 -8.19 6.07
CA GLU A 90 0.44 -8.80 4.93
C GLU A 90 -0.58 -9.49 4.01
N LEU A 91 -0.39 -9.35 2.70
CA LEU A 91 -1.16 -9.99 1.64
C LEU A 91 -0.24 -10.93 0.87
N LYS A 92 -0.79 -11.99 0.27
CA LYS A 92 -0.01 -13.03 -0.39
C LYS A 92 0.51 -12.63 -1.76
N SER A 93 -0.12 -11.67 -2.42
CA SER A 93 0.28 -11.23 -3.75
C SER A 93 -0.26 -9.84 -4.12
N LEU A 94 0.22 -9.31 -5.25
CA LEU A 94 -0.26 -8.05 -5.82
C LEU A 94 -1.71 -8.15 -6.30
N GLU A 95 -2.14 -9.31 -6.79
CA GLU A 95 -3.53 -9.57 -7.21
C GLU A 95 -4.48 -9.53 -6.02
N GLU A 96 -4.08 -10.08 -4.87
CA GLU A 96 -4.88 -9.99 -3.64
C GLU A 96 -5.01 -8.53 -3.19
N LEU A 97 -3.95 -7.73 -3.31
CA LEU A 97 -4.01 -6.29 -3.06
C LEU A 97 -4.93 -5.57 -4.05
N GLN A 98 -4.87 -5.92 -5.34
CA GLN A 98 -5.76 -5.36 -6.36
C GLN A 98 -7.23 -5.62 -6.03
N GLU A 99 -7.58 -6.84 -5.66
CA GLU A 99 -8.95 -7.22 -5.28
C GLU A 99 -9.38 -6.54 -3.97
N TYR A 100 -8.47 -6.43 -3.01
CA TYR A 100 -8.71 -5.74 -1.75
C TYR A 100 -8.98 -4.24 -1.96
N ARG A 101 -8.20 -3.60 -2.83
CA ARG A 101 -8.29 -2.15 -3.09
C ARG A 101 -9.43 -1.77 -4.02
N TYR A 102 -9.62 -2.57 -5.08
CA TYR A 102 -10.58 -2.34 -6.15
C TYR A 102 -11.38 -3.61 -6.44
N PRO A 103 -12.28 -4.00 -5.52
CA PRO A 103 -13.08 -5.20 -5.71
C PRO A 103 -13.93 -5.07 -6.98
N LYS A 104 -13.90 -6.10 -7.83
CA LYS A 104 -14.83 -6.19 -8.97
C LYS A 104 -16.23 -6.26 -8.39
N THR A 105 -17.02 -5.20 -8.53
CA THR A 105 -18.43 -5.23 -8.17
C THR A 105 -19.11 -6.37 -8.92
N SER A 106 -19.69 -7.31 -8.17
CA SER A 106 -20.55 -8.39 -8.68
C SER A 106 -21.84 -7.81 -9.27
N SER A 107 -21.77 -7.19 -10.44
CA SER A 107 -22.94 -6.70 -11.18
C SER A 107 -23.13 -7.40 -12.54
N ALA A 108 -22.59 -8.61 -12.70
CA ALA A 108 -22.70 -9.38 -13.95
C ALA A 108 -23.54 -10.68 -13.82
N GLN A 109 -24.55 -10.70 -12.93
CA GLN A 109 -25.48 -11.83 -12.81
C GLN A 109 -26.97 -11.49 -12.96
N SER A 110 -27.39 -10.25 -13.23
CA SER A 110 -28.82 -9.93 -13.45
C SER A 110 -29.29 -9.95 -14.91
N ASP A 111 -28.40 -9.95 -15.90
CA ASP A 111 -28.78 -9.60 -17.27
C ASP A 111 -29.04 -10.81 -18.20
N LEU A 112 -29.13 -12.02 -17.64
CA LEU A 112 -29.38 -13.25 -18.42
C LEU A 112 -30.74 -13.93 -18.15
N GLN A 113 -31.69 -13.27 -17.47
CA GLN A 113 -33.02 -13.85 -17.19
C GLN A 113 -34.24 -13.23 -17.90
N SER A 114 -34.08 -12.37 -18.92
CA SER A 114 -35.25 -11.72 -19.55
C SER A 114 -35.51 -12.01 -21.03
N HIS A 115 -34.83 -12.96 -21.69
CA HIS A 115 -35.18 -13.33 -23.07
C HIS A 115 -35.20 -14.84 -23.34
N VAL A 116 -36.12 -15.55 -22.67
CA VAL A 116 -36.74 -16.77 -23.23
C VAL A 116 -38.24 -16.69 -22.99
N THR A 117 -38.99 -16.28 -24.01
CA THR A 117 -40.23 -16.94 -24.45
C THR A 117 -40.50 -16.48 -25.88
N LEU A 118 -40.11 -17.35 -26.82
CA LEU A 118 -40.51 -17.31 -28.23
C LEU A 118 -42.03 -17.40 -28.32
N GLY A 119 -42.60 -16.64 -29.25
CA GLY A 119 -44.01 -16.72 -29.59
C GLY A 119 -44.40 -18.11 -30.08
N ALA A 120 -45.51 -18.60 -29.57
CA ALA A 120 -46.30 -19.64 -30.21
C ALA A 120 -47.65 -19.02 -30.59
N GLY A 121 -47.75 -18.53 -31.82
CA GLY A 121 -49.00 -18.43 -32.53
C GLY A 121 -49.02 -19.51 -33.59
N VAL A 122 -49.94 -20.47 -33.47
CA VAL A 122 -50.92 -20.92 -34.48
C VAL A 122 -52.08 -21.56 -33.72
#